data_AF-A0A061JE11-F1
#
_entry.id   AF-A0A061JE11-F1
#
_cell.length_a   1.000
_cell.length_b   1.000
_cell.length_c   1.000
_cell.angle_alpha   90.00
_cell.angle_beta   90.00
_cell.angle_gamma   90.00
#
_symmetry.space_group_name_H-M   'P 1'
#
loop_
_entity.id
_entity.type
_entity.pdbx_description
1 polymer ?
#
loop_
_entity_poly.entity_id
_entity_poly.type
_entity_poly.pdbx_seq_one_letter_code
_entity_poly.pdbx_strand_id
1 'polypeptide(L)'
;MAHHITRSLPPIERQGAIIKFVPSVYSVGPPWEMLGSLLSLTFLVALVVGIGAPLLTGVLPPHVTAWVAQNRAKVIAGGFVANIIGAKLLQSGAFEVFLDDTLVFSKLQEGRLLHAAELANLVLKALADAPA
;
A
#
# COMPACT_ATOMS: atom_id res chain seq x y z
N MET A 1 35.36 -35.95 48.08
CA MET A 1 35.52 -35.91 46.61
C MET A 1 34.12 -36.02 45.99
N ALA A 2 33.50 -34.89 45.66
CA ALA A 2 32.14 -34.85 45.14
C ALA A 2 32.19 -34.74 43.61
N HIS A 3 31.61 -35.73 42.93
CA HIS A 3 31.37 -35.73 41.50
C HIS A 3 30.28 -34.70 41.15
N HIS A 4 30.64 -33.60 40.49
CA HIS A 4 29.68 -32.76 39.77
C HIS A 4 29.70 -33.15 38.30
N ILE A 5 28.74 -34.00 37.90
CA ILE A 5 28.43 -34.25 36.50
C ILE A 5 27.55 -33.08 36.04
N THR A 6 28.16 -32.08 35.40
CA THR A 6 27.43 -31.04 34.68
C THR A 6 26.95 -31.66 33.37
N ARG A 7 25.77 -32.28 33.38
CA ARG A 7 25.08 -32.66 32.14
C ARG A 7 24.53 -31.36 31.55
N SER A 8 25.34 -30.67 30.75
CA SER A 8 24.83 -29.64 29.85
C SER A 8 23.89 -30.35 28.88
N LEU A 9 22.59 -30.09 29.02
CA LEU A 9 21.63 -30.41 27.97
C LEU A 9 22.15 -29.74 26.68
N PRO A 10 22.22 -30.45 25.54
CA PRO A 10 22.40 -29.74 24.28
C PRO A 10 21.26 -28.73 24.15
N PRO A 11 21.50 -27.50 23.66
CA PRO A 11 20.40 -26.65 23.23
C PRO A 11 19.72 -27.42 22.09
N ILE A 12 18.53 -27.98 22.34
CA ILE A 12 17.63 -28.32 21.25
C ILE A 12 17.05 -26.98 20.81
N GLU A 13 17.88 -26.20 20.12
CA GLU A 13 17.41 -25.06 19.36
C GLU A 13 16.88 -25.64 18.04
N ARG A 14 15.72 -26.29 18.11
CA ARG A 14 14.85 -26.30 16.93
C ARG A 14 14.44 -24.84 16.77
N GLN A 15 15.24 -24.07 16.03
CA GLN A 15 14.77 -22.80 15.49
C GLN A 15 13.55 -23.17 14.65
N GLY A 16 12.36 -23.04 15.25
CA GLY A 16 11.12 -23.30 14.54
C GLY A 16 11.09 -22.33 13.37
N ALA A 17 10.83 -22.87 12.17
CA ALA A 17 10.84 -22.11 10.93
C ALA A 17 10.09 -20.77 11.10
N ILE A 18 10.77 -19.67 10.81
CA ILE A 18 10.30 -18.32 11.12
C ILE A 18 9.54 -17.80 9.91
N ILE A 19 8.23 -17.59 10.08
CA ILE A 19 7.40 -16.94 9.08
C ILE A 19 7.53 -15.42 9.26
N LYS A 20 7.97 -14.74 8.19
CA LYS A 20 8.08 -13.28 8.16
C LYS A 20 7.09 -12.71 7.15
N PHE A 21 6.16 -11.91 7.64
CA PHE A 21 5.31 -11.05 6.82
C PHE A 21 6.04 -9.72 6.62
N VAL A 22 6.41 -9.42 5.37
CA VAL A 22 7.06 -8.14 5.05
C VAL A 22 6.03 -7.24 4.36
N PRO A 23 5.47 -6.25 5.09
CA PRO A 23 4.69 -5.19 4.46
C PRO A 23 5.66 -4.21 3.80
N SER A 24 6.17 -4.53 2.62
CA SER A 24 6.98 -3.59 1.83
C SER A 24 6.08 -2.53 1.20
N VAL A 25 6.58 -1.30 1.12
CA VAL A 25 5.97 -0.27 0.28
C VAL A 25 6.37 -0.55 -1.16
N TYR A 26 5.49 -1.25 -1.89
CA TYR A 26 5.69 -1.48 -3.31
C TYR A 26 5.16 -0.28 -4.11
N SER A 27 6.00 0.30 -4.96
CA SER A 27 5.58 1.35 -5.88
C SER A 27 4.57 0.79 -6.87
N VAL A 28 3.58 1.60 -7.23
CA VAL A 28 2.68 1.24 -8.33
C VAL A 28 3.41 1.49 -9.65
N GLY A 29 3.00 0.83 -10.73
CA GLY A 29 3.68 1.03 -12.02
C GLY A 29 3.67 2.51 -12.45
N PRO A 30 4.67 2.99 -13.21
CA PRO A 30 4.77 4.39 -13.65
C PRO A 30 3.47 5.03 -14.19
N PRO A 31 2.64 4.37 -15.02
CA PRO A 31 1.40 4.99 -15.49
C PRO A 31 0.39 5.26 -14.36
N TRP A 32 0.34 4.38 -13.36
CA TRP A 32 -0.55 4.54 -12.20
C TRP A 32 -0.06 5.63 -11.27
N GLU A 33 1.26 5.78 -11.13
CA GLU A 33 1.85 6.90 -10.38
C GLU A 33 1.49 8.25 -11.00
N MET A 34 1.63 8.35 -12.33
CA MET A 34 1.29 9.57 -13.06
C MET A 34 -0.20 9.90 -12.93
N LEU A 35 -1.08 8.92 -13.14
CA LEU A 35 -2.52 9.12 -13.02
C LEU A 35 -2.92 9.49 -11.58
N GLY A 36 -2.42 8.75 -10.59
CA GLY A 36 -2.68 9.04 -9.18
C GLY A 36 -2.24 10.45 -8.79
N SER A 37 -1.04 10.84 -9.20
CA SER A 37 -0.48 12.18 -8.93
C SER A 37 -1.26 13.28 -9.63
N LEU A 38 -1.68 13.07 -10.89
CA LEU A 38 -2.51 14.02 -11.62
C LEU A 38 -3.86 14.23 -10.94
N LEU A 39 -4.51 13.14 -10.50
CA LEU A 39 -5.77 13.18 -9.76
C LEU A 39 -5.60 13.93 -8.42
N SER A 40 -4.51 13.69 -7.70
CA SER A 40 -4.20 14.46 -6.48
C SER A 40 -3.95 15.94 -6.77
N LEU A 41 -3.28 16.27 -7.88
CA LEU A 41 -3.08 17.65 -8.31
C LEU A 41 -4.41 18.36 -8.61
N THR A 42 -5.40 17.65 -9.17
CA THR A 42 -6.71 18.25 -9.43
C THR A 42 -7.40 18.75 -8.15
N PHE A 43 -7.16 18.12 -7.00
CA PHE A 43 -7.68 18.61 -5.73
C PHE A 43 -7.05 19.94 -5.32
N LEU A 44 -5.72 20.06 -5.45
CA LEU A 44 -5.04 21.33 -5.16
C LEU A 44 -5.57 22.44 -6.05
N VAL A 45 -5.69 22.17 -7.35
CA VAL A 45 -6.27 23.14 -8.32
C VAL A 45 -7.71 23.50 -7.95
N ALA A 46 -8.54 22.50 -7.61
CA ALA A 46 -9.92 22.72 -7.19
C ALA A 46 -10.02 23.56 -5.92
N LEU A 47 -9.08 23.41 -4.97
CA LEU A 47 -9.03 24.20 -3.75
C LEU A 47 -8.66 25.66 -4.05
N VAL A 48 -7.60 25.87 -4.84
CA VAL A 48 -7.14 27.21 -5.26
C VAL A 48 -8.24 27.93 -6.05
N VAL A 49 -8.86 27.26 -7.01
CA VAL A 49 -9.93 27.83 -7.82
C VAL A 49 -11.20 28.04 -7.00
N GLY A 50 -11.61 27.06 -6.18
CA GLY A 50 -12.85 27.12 -5.40
C GLY A 50 -12.84 28.20 -4.31
N ILE A 51 -11.70 28.43 -3.66
CA ILE A 51 -11.53 29.47 -2.64
C ILE A 51 -11.14 30.81 -3.28
N GLY A 52 -10.20 30.77 -4.24
CA GLY A 52 -9.56 31.94 -4.85
C GLY A 52 -10.28 32.52 -6.07
N ALA A 53 -11.42 31.98 -6.53
CA ALA A 53 -12.12 32.47 -7.71
C ALA A 53 -12.28 34.01 -7.82
N PRO A 54 -12.61 34.75 -6.73
CA PRO A 54 -12.72 36.21 -6.80
C PRO A 54 -11.38 36.92 -7.10
N LEU A 55 -10.26 36.31 -6.70
CA LEU A 55 -8.90 36.81 -6.91
C LEU A 55 -8.35 36.44 -8.29
N LEU A 56 -8.98 35.49 -8.98
CA LEU A 56 -8.54 34.96 -10.28
C LEU A 56 -9.23 35.62 -11.48
N THR A 57 -9.95 36.72 -11.28
CA THR A 57 -10.73 37.42 -12.32
C THR A 57 -9.89 37.98 -13.48
N GLY A 58 -8.57 38.14 -13.30
CA GLY A 58 -7.63 38.50 -14.38
C GLY A 58 -6.97 37.32 -15.09
N VAL A 59 -7.14 36.10 -14.57
CA VAL A 59 -6.52 34.86 -15.11
C VAL A 59 -7.57 33.97 -15.76
N LEU A 60 -8.73 33.85 -15.13
CA LEU A 60 -9.84 33.04 -15.59
C LEU A 60 -10.92 33.91 -16.25
N PRO A 61 -11.56 33.42 -17.33
CA PRO A 61 -12.66 34.14 -17.96
C PRO A 61 -13.81 34.45 -16.97
N PRO A 62 -14.50 35.59 -17.12
CA PRO A 62 -15.53 36.03 -16.17
C PRO A 62 -16.68 35.02 -15.97
N HIS A 63 -17.03 34.27 -17.01
CA HIS A 63 -18.07 33.25 -16.93
C HIS A 63 -17.65 32.05 -16.06
N VAL A 64 -16.36 31.69 -16.07
CA VAL A 64 -15.81 30.60 -15.25
C VAL A 64 -15.77 31.01 -13.79
N THR A 65 -15.25 32.20 -13.49
CA THR A 65 -15.15 32.68 -12.10
C THR A 65 -16.53 32.85 -11.47
N ALA A 66 -17.51 33.36 -12.22
CA ALA A 66 -18.91 33.44 -11.77
C ALA A 66 -19.53 32.06 -11.50
N TRP A 67 -19.32 31.09 -12.40
CA TRP A 67 -19.83 29.74 -12.23
C TRP A 67 -19.20 29.03 -11.02
N VAL A 68 -17.88 29.15 -10.86
CA VAL A 68 -17.16 28.60 -9.71
C VAL A 68 -17.66 29.26 -8.43
N ALA A 69 -17.84 30.59 -8.42
CA ALA A 69 -18.34 31.31 -7.25
C ALA A 69 -19.74 30.83 -6.81
N GLN A 70 -20.58 30.36 -7.72
CA GLN A 70 -21.90 29.76 -7.44
C GLN A 70 -21.80 28.28 -7.04
N ASN A 71 -20.79 27.56 -7.49
CA ASN A 71 -20.65 26.10 -7.33
C ASN A 71 -19.42 25.69 -6.51
N ARG A 72 -18.87 26.57 -5.66
CA ARG A 72 -17.59 26.38 -4.95
C ARG A 72 -17.50 25.03 -4.24
N ALA A 73 -18.54 24.69 -3.49
CA ALA A 73 -18.61 23.43 -2.76
C ALA A 73 -18.52 22.21 -3.70
N LYS A 74 -19.16 22.28 -4.87
CA LYS A 74 -19.11 21.18 -5.87
C LYS A 74 -17.73 21.06 -6.50
N VAL A 75 -17.07 22.18 -6.80
CA VAL A 75 -15.71 22.19 -7.36
C VAL A 75 -14.72 21.55 -6.38
N ILE A 76 -14.75 22.00 -5.13
CA ILE A 76 -13.86 21.47 -4.07
C ILE A 76 -14.18 19.99 -3.80
N ALA A 77 -15.46 19.63 -3.67
CA ALA A 77 -15.87 18.24 -3.45
C ALA A 77 -15.46 17.33 -4.62
N GLY A 78 -15.59 17.80 -5.87
CA GLY A 78 -15.17 17.07 -7.06
C GLY A 78 -13.66 16.81 -7.06
N GLY A 79 -12.86 17.84 -6.77
CA GLY A 79 -11.41 17.69 -6.60
C GLY A 79 -11.06 16.73 -5.46
N PHE A 80 -11.77 16.81 -4.33
CA PHE A 80 -11.54 15.92 -3.19
C PHE A 80 -11.79 14.46 -3.54
N VAL A 81 -12.88 14.16 -4.26
CA VAL A 81 -13.17 12.80 -4.75
C VAL A 81 -12.08 12.33 -5.71
N ALA A 82 -11.62 13.19 -6.62
CA ALA A 82 -10.51 12.85 -7.51
C ALA A 82 -9.24 12.50 -6.72
N ASN A 83 -8.91 13.25 -5.67
CA ASN A 83 -7.77 12.92 -4.81
C ASN A 83 -7.95 11.62 -4.01
N ILE A 84 -9.16 11.28 -3.56
CA ILE A 84 -9.42 9.97 -2.94
C ILE A 84 -9.13 8.84 -3.94
N ILE A 85 -9.58 9.00 -5.20
CA ILE A 85 -9.32 8.01 -6.25
C ILE A 85 -7.81 7.95 -6.54
N GLY A 86 -7.14 9.09 -6.67
CA GLY A 86 -5.69 9.16 -6.89
C GLY A 86 -4.90 8.47 -5.78
N ALA A 87 -5.24 8.72 -4.51
CA ALA A 87 -4.62 8.07 -3.36
C ALA A 87 -4.78 6.54 -3.38
N LYS A 88 -5.94 6.04 -3.83
CA LYS A 88 -6.16 4.59 -4.01
C LYS A 88 -5.32 4.01 -5.14
N LEU A 89 -5.13 4.74 -6.23
CA LEU A 89 -4.29 4.31 -7.35
C LEU A 89 -2.81 4.22 -6.98
N LEU A 90 -2.36 5.04 -6.03
CA LEU A 90 -0.97 5.03 -5.52
C LEU A 90 -0.72 3.93 -4.49
N GLN A 91 -1.76 3.26 -4.00
CA GLN A 91 -1.65 2.22 -2.99
C GLN A 91 -1.68 0.82 -3.63
N SER A 92 -0.50 0.22 -3.84
CA SER A 92 -0.38 -1.14 -4.42
C SER A 92 -1.00 -2.24 -3.55
N GLY A 93 -0.98 -2.04 -2.22
CA GLY A 93 -1.48 -3.01 -1.24
C GLY A 93 -0.86 -4.39 -1.41
N ALA A 94 0.38 -4.45 -1.92
CA ALA A 94 1.12 -5.67 -2.12
C ALA A 94 1.84 -6.10 -0.84
N PHE A 95 1.97 -7.41 -0.68
CA PHE A 95 2.63 -8.03 0.46
C PHE A 95 3.35 -9.29 -0.01
N GLU A 96 4.37 -9.66 0.76
CA GLU A 96 5.15 -10.88 0.54
C GLU A 96 5.26 -11.68 1.84
N VAL A 97 5.31 -12.99 1.69
CA VAL A 97 5.44 -13.95 2.80
C VAL A 97 6.72 -14.74 2.59
N PHE A 98 7.58 -14.75 3.61
CA PHE A 98 8.84 -15.49 3.62
C PHE A 98 8.84 -16.55 4.72
N LEU A 99 9.50 -17.67 4.45
CA LEU A 99 9.83 -18.71 5.41
C LEU A 99 11.35 -18.90 5.40
N ASP A 100 12.01 -18.62 6.52
CA ASP A 100 13.48 -18.69 6.65
C ASP A 100 14.21 -18.03 5.46
N ASP A 101 13.81 -16.78 5.18
CA ASP A 101 14.29 -15.94 4.06
C ASP A 101 14.01 -16.46 2.64
N THR A 102 13.27 -17.57 2.49
CA THR A 102 12.77 -18.06 1.20
C THR A 102 11.39 -17.46 0.90
N LEU A 103 11.22 -16.84 -0.28
CA LEU A 103 9.94 -16.28 -0.72
C LEU A 103 8.92 -17.40 -0.97
N VAL A 104 7.84 -17.42 -0.18
CA VAL A 104 6.75 -18.39 -0.31
C VAL A 104 5.62 -17.84 -1.17
N PHE A 105 5.33 -16.54 -1.05
CA PHE A 105 4.24 -15.90 -1.77
C PHE A 105 4.51 -14.43 -2.02
N SER A 106 4.15 -13.95 -3.23
CA SER A 106 4.16 -12.52 -3.57
C SER A 106 2.91 -12.15 -4.36
N LYS A 107 2.10 -11.23 -3.80
CA LYS A 107 0.90 -10.71 -4.49
C LYS A 107 1.25 -10.08 -5.84
N LEU A 108 2.45 -9.49 -5.97
CA LEU A 108 2.91 -8.87 -7.21
C LEU A 108 3.22 -9.90 -8.29
N GLN A 109 3.86 -11.02 -7.92
CA GLN A 109 4.20 -12.08 -8.86
C GLN A 109 2.95 -12.86 -9.31
N GLU A 110 2.04 -13.15 -8.39
CA GLU A 110 0.83 -13.91 -8.71
C GLU A 110 -0.29 -13.07 -9.33
N GLY A 111 -0.23 -11.75 -9.23
CA GLY A 111 -1.19 -10.83 -9.85
C GLY A 111 -2.62 -10.92 -9.30
N ARG A 112 -2.85 -11.72 -8.26
CA ARG A 112 -4.14 -11.93 -7.60
C ARG A 112 -3.98 -12.02 -6.09
N LEU A 113 -5.07 -11.74 -5.37
CA LEU A 113 -5.17 -12.05 -3.95
C LEU A 113 -5.60 -13.51 -3.78
N LEU A 114 -4.84 -14.28 -3.01
CA LEU A 114 -5.27 -15.60 -2.56
C LEU A 114 -6.25 -15.45 -1.39
N HIS A 115 -7.19 -16.40 -1.30
CA HIS A 115 -8.02 -16.51 -0.11
C HIS A 115 -7.16 -16.93 1.09
N ALA A 116 -7.57 -16.55 2.30
CA ALA A 116 -6.83 -16.86 3.52
C ALA A 116 -6.52 -18.36 3.68
N ALA A 117 -7.44 -19.24 3.31
CA ALA A 117 -7.24 -20.68 3.34
C ALA A 117 -6.17 -21.16 2.32
N GLU A 118 -6.11 -20.55 1.14
CA GLU A 118 -5.15 -20.90 0.09
C GLU A 118 -3.74 -20.46 0.49
N LEU A 119 -3.61 -19.25 1.06
CA LEU A 119 -2.35 -18.76 1.62
C LEU A 119 -1.88 -19.63 2.80
N ALA A 120 -2.79 -20.00 3.70
CA ALA A 120 -2.47 -20.89 4.82
C ALA A 120 -1.96 -22.25 4.34
N ASN A 121 -2.60 -22.83 3.32
CA ASN A 121 -2.16 -24.09 2.73
C ASN A 121 -0.77 -23.97 2.08
N LEU A 122 -0.47 -22.88 1.38
CA LEU A 122 0.87 -22.64 0.83
C LEU A 122 1.94 -22.56 1.93
N VAL A 123 1.67 -21.83 3.01
CA VAL A 123 2.60 -21.70 4.13
C VAL A 123 2.79 -23.04 4.85
N LEU A 124 1.71 -23.78 5.11
CA LEU A 124 1.78 -25.11 5.74
C LEU A 124 2.54 -26.11 4.89
N LYS A 125 2.36 -26.08 3.57
CA LYS A 125 3.13 -26.91 2.64
C LYS A 125 4.62 -26.54 2.67
N ALA A 126 4.93 -25.24 2.58
CA ALA A 126 6.31 -24.76 2.66
C ALA A 126 7.00 -25.17 3.98
N LEU A 127 6.26 -25.15 5.10
CA LEU A 127 6.72 -25.64 6.40
C LEU A 127 6.97 -27.15 6.42
N ALA A 128 6.12 -27.94 5.76
CA ALA A 128 6.28 -29.40 5.70
C ALA A 128 7.46 -29.82 4.82
N ASP A 129 7.75 -29.05 3.79
CA ASP A 129 8.85 -29.27 2.84
C ASP A 129 10.19 -28.66 3.34
N ALA A 130 10.17 -27.87 4.43
CA ALA A 130 11.36 -27.25 5.00
C ALA A 130 12.27 -28.31 5.65
N PRO A 131 13.59 -28.31 5.36
CA PRO A 131 14.53 -29.22 6.00
C PRO A 131 14.63 -28.91 7.50
N ALA A 132 14.55 -29.96 8.33
CA ALA A 132 14.56 -29.90 9.79
C ALA A 132 15.91 -29.47 10.40
#